data_AF-A0A962SIB9-F1
#
_entry.id   AF-A0A962SIB9-F1
#
_cell.length_a   1.000
_cell.length_b   1.000
_cell.length_c   1.000
_cell.angle_alpha   90.00
_cell.angle_beta   90.00
_cell.angle_gamma   90.00
#
_symmetry.space_group_name_H-M   'P 1'
#
loop_
_entity.id
_entity.type
_entity.pdbx_description
1 polymer ?
#
loop_
_entity_poly.entity_id
_entity_poly.type
_entity_poly.pdbx_seq_one_letter_code
_entity_poly.pdbx_strand_id
1 'polypeptide(L)'
;MQQILIYADSLTWGIIPDTRARLPFEQRWPGVLERALNQGGGGVRVIENCLNGRRTVWEDPYKPGRNGLQGLAQAVEMHSPLALVVLMLGSNDFQSMHPHNAWHAAQGMAALVDAVRKAPIEPGMPVPPLMIVAPPPIVEPKGTIAPKFAGAEHKCIGLADAYRALARELGCAFFDAAAVTSASRVDGIHLDADQHGMLGEALASEVAALI
;
A
#
# COMPACT_ATOMS: atom_id res chain seq x y z
N MET A 1 -3.82 23.36 1.93
CA MET A 1 -3.05 22.26 1.33
C MET A 1 -3.59 20.97 1.94
N GLN A 2 -4.15 20.07 1.15
CA GLN A 2 -4.64 18.77 1.57
C GLN A 2 -3.45 17.80 1.67
N GLN A 3 -3.39 17.02 2.74
CA GLN A 3 -2.32 16.04 2.96
C GLN A 3 -2.85 14.62 2.83
N ILE A 4 -2.14 13.78 2.08
CA ILE A 4 -2.50 12.38 1.88
C ILE A 4 -1.37 11.53 2.43
N LEU A 5 -1.67 10.65 3.38
CA LEU A 5 -0.72 9.67 3.87
C LEU A 5 -0.84 8.38 3.07
N ILE A 6 0.25 7.95 2.43
CA ILE A 6 0.34 6.63 1.84
C ILE A 6 1.16 5.75 2.77
N TYR A 7 0.51 4.73 3.33
CA TYR A 7 1.13 3.76 4.24
C TYR A 7 1.23 2.39 3.56
N ALA A 8 2.45 2.02 3.16
CA ALA A 8 2.65 0.90 2.24
C ALA A 8 4.04 0.23 2.39
N ASP A 9 4.38 -0.65 1.44
CA ASP A 9 5.62 -1.43 1.41
C ASP A 9 6.55 -1.07 0.22
N SER A 10 7.32 -2.04 -0.27
CA SER A 10 8.29 -1.86 -1.36
C SER A 10 7.67 -1.54 -2.71
N LEU A 11 6.43 -1.98 -2.98
CA LEU A 11 5.72 -1.64 -4.22
C LEU A 11 5.47 -0.14 -4.33
N THR A 12 5.35 0.55 -3.19
CA THR A 12 5.16 2.00 -3.14
C THR A 12 6.44 2.75 -2.87
N TRP A 13 7.33 2.21 -2.03
CA TRP A 13 8.66 2.78 -1.86
C TRP A 13 9.41 2.86 -3.20
N GLY A 14 9.05 2.02 -4.17
CA GLY A 14 9.53 2.09 -5.54
C GLY A 14 10.89 1.43 -5.69
N ILE A 15 11.02 0.20 -5.18
CA ILE A 15 12.23 -0.58 -5.42
C ILE A 15 12.33 -0.93 -6.91
N ILE A 16 13.50 -0.76 -7.49
CA ILE A 16 13.75 -1.18 -8.87
C ILE A 16 13.94 -2.71 -8.84
N PRO A 17 13.12 -3.49 -9.57
CA PRO A 17 13.13 -4.96 -9.54
C PRO A 17 14.53 -5.57 -9.72
N ASP A 18 14.81 -6.63 -8.96
CA ASP A 18 16.13 -7.31 -8.87
C ASP A 18 17.34 -6.43 -8.51
N THR A 19 17.08 -5.21 -8.03
CA THR A 19 18.13 -4.32 -7.48
C THR A 19 17.85 -3.99 -6.01
N ARG A 20 18.69 -3.11 -5.44
CA ARG A 20 18.44 -2.47 -4.14
C ARG A 20 18.20 -0.96 -4.27
N ALA A 21 18.06 -0.48 -5.51
CA ALA A 21 17.89 0.93 -5.80
C ALA A 21 16.42 1.35 -5.68
N ARG A 22 16.22 2.65 -5.49
CA ARG A 22 14.90 3.29 -5.43
C ARG A 22 14.68 4.10 -6.70
N LEU A 23 13.50 4.00 -7.28
CA LEU A 23 13.05 4.90 -8.34
C LEU A 23 13.04 6.35 -7.82
N PRO A 24 13.39 7.34 -8.65
CA PRO A 24 13.21 8.76 -8.34
C PRO A 24 11.74 9.11 -8.00
N PHE A 25 11.53 10.18 -7.24
CA PHE A 25 10.19 10.54 -6.74
C PHE A 25 9.16 10.67 -7.86
N GLU A 26 9.51 11.35 -8.94
CA GLU A 26 8.65 11.63 -10.09
C GLU A 26 8.26 10.39 -10.91
N GLN A 27 8.96 9.26 -10.70
CA GLN A 27 8.71 7.98 -11.35
C GLN A 27 7.98 6.98 -10.45
N ARG A 28 7.98 7.18 -9.13
CA ARG A 28 7.20 6.35 -8.21
C ARG A 28 5.73 6.77 -8.29
N TRP A 29 4.83 5.79 -8.17
CA TRP A 29 3.39 6.03 -8.25
C TRP A 29 2.88 7.12 -7.28
N PRO A 30 3.41 7.31 -6.05
CA PRO A 30 3.03 8.43 -5.20
C PRO A 30 3.40 9.81 -5.76
N GLY A 31 4.57 9.93 -6.39
CA GLY A 31 4.99 11.20 -7.01
C GLY A 31 4.25 11.47 -8.32
N VAL A 32 3.89 10.43 -9.06
CA VAL A 32 2.97 10.53 -10.22
C VAL A 32 1.60 11.01 -9.75
N LEU A 33 1.04 10.39 -8.70
CA LEU A 33 -0.22 10.78 -8.06
C LEU A 33 -0.20 12.25 -7.62
N GLU A 34 0.81 12.66 -6.85
CA GLU A 34 0.94 14.05 -6.37
C GLU A 34 0.99 15.04 -7.53
N ARG A 35 1.79 14.74 -8.56
CA ARG A 35 1.89 15.59 -9.74
C ARG A 35 0.54 15.70 -10.45
N ALA A 36 -0.14 14.58 -10.70
CA ALA A 36 -1.42 14.53 -11.39
C ALA A 36 -2.50 15.36 -10.66
N LEU A 37 -2.62 15.19 -9.35
CA LEU A 37 -3.57 15.96 -8.52
C LEU A 37 -3.29 17.47 -8.53
N ASN A 38 -2.03 17.87 -8.75
CA ASN A 38 -1.62 19.27 -8.74
C ASN A 38 -1.57 19.93 -10.13
N GLN A 39 -1.78 19.19 -11.23
CA GLN A 39 -1.74 19.76 -12.61
C GLN A 39 -2.75 20.90 -12.82
N GLY A 40 -3.88 20.90 -12.11
CA GLY A 40 -4.91 21.94 -12.15
C GLY A 40 -4.74 23.07 -11.12
N GLY A 41 -3.58 23.19 -10.47
CA GLY A 41 -3.40 24.10 -9.32
C GLY A 41 -3.94 23.54 -8.00
N GLY A 42 -4.15 22.21 -7.94
CA GLY A 42 -4.44 21.49 -6.71
C GLY A 42 -3.38 21.78 -5.65
N GLY A 43 -3.80 21.81 -4.39
CA GLY A 43 -2.92 22.03 -3.26
C GLY A 43 -2.73 20.74 -2.47
N VAL A 44 -2.31 19.65 -3.12
CA VAL A 44 -2.16 18.33 -2.48
C VAL A 44 -0.68 18.03 -2.20
N ARG A 45 -0.41 17.51 -1.00
CA ARG A 45 0.89 16.94 -0.62
C ARG A 45 0.74 15.48 -0.25
N VAL A 46 1.52 14.62 -0.89
CA VAL A 46 1.61 13.20 -0.59
C VAL A 46 2.76 12.93 0.38
N ILE A 47 2.45 12.19 1.44
CA ILE A 47 3.39 11.75 2.47
C ILE A 47 3.64 10.26 2.29
N GLU A 48 4.83 9.89 1.85
CA GLU A 48 5.25 8.50 1.65
C GLU A 48 5.75 7.87 2.96
N ASN A 49 4.92 7.12 3.66
CA ASN A 49 5.35 6.26 4.76
C ASN A 49 5.43 4.81 4.26
N CYS A 50 6.46 4.51 3.48
CA CYS A 50 6.56 3.26 2.72
C CYS A 50 7.82 2.48 3.10
N LEU A 51 7.67 1.23 3.55
CA LEU A 51 8.76 0.46 4.15
C LEU A 51 8.91 -0.92 3.51
N ASN A 52 10.05 -1.16 2.86
CA ASN A 52 10.31 -2.43 2.17
C ASN A 52 10.17 -3.64 3.09
N GLY A 53 9.28 -4.56 2.74
CA GLY A 53 8.98 -5.76 3.51
C GLY A 53 7.89 -5.59 4.57
N ARG A 54 7.28 -4.40 4.68
CA ARG A 54 6.19 -4.18 5.63
C ARG A 54 5.01 -5.10 5.31
N ARG A 55 4.47 -5.70 6.35
CA ARG A 55 3.28 -6.57 6.34
C ARG A 55 2.10 -5.80 6.90
N THR A 56 0.93 -6.41 6.88
CA THR A 56 -0.23 -5.87 7.58
C THR A 56 0.03 -5.80 9.08
N VAL A 57 -0.05 -6.92 9.80
CA VAL A 57 0.11 -6.98 11.27
C VAL A 57 1.17 -7.97 11.74
N TRP A 58 1.88 -8.61 10.80
CA TRP A 58 2.73 -9.75 11.10
C TRP A 58 4.19 -9.37 11.29
N GLU A 59 4.82 -9.95 12.31
CA GLU A 59 6.24 -9.79 12.58
C GLU A 59 7.12 -10.47 11.53
N ASP A 60 8.36 -9.99 11.40
CA ASP A 60 9.42 -10.70 10.71
C ASP A 60 10.40 -11.28 11.75
N PRO A 61 10.56 -12.61 11.85
CA PRO A 61 11.55 -13.20 12.74
C PRO A 61 13.01 -12.88 12.35
N TYR A 62 13.27 -12.39 11.13
CA TYR A 62 14.61 -12.04 10.64
C TYR A 62 14.84 -10.54 10.49
N LYS A 63 13.78 -9.73 10.39
CA LYS A 63 13.87 -8.29 10.15
C LYS A 63 12.88 -7.48 11.00
N PRO A 64 13.26 -7.07 12.22
CA PRO A 64 12.37 -6.32 13.12
C PRO A 64 11.74 -5.07 12.48
N GLY A 65 10.57 -4.68 12.99
CA GLY A 65 9.85 -3.48 12.54
C GLY A 65 9.18 -3.64 11.18
N ARG A 66 8.63 -4.82 10.89
CA ARG A 66 7.86 -5.10 9.66
C ARG A 66 6.37 -5.27 9.87
N ASN A 67 5.94 -5.34 11.12
CA ASN A 67 4.56 -5.22 11.50
C ASN A 67 4.05 -3.80 11.21
N GLY A 68 3.13 -3.66 10.25
CA GLY A 68 2.58 -2.37 9.85
C GLY A 68 1.64 -1.74 10.89
N LEU A 69 1.19 -2.50 11.89
CA LEU A 69 0.38 -1.95 12.98
C LEU A 69 1.24 -1.07 13.90
N GLN A 70 2.50 -1.44 14.08
CA GLN A 70 3.42 -0.70 14.94
C GLN A 70 3.79 0.64 14.31
N GLY A 71 3.47 1.72 15.03
CA GLY A 71 3.77 3.09 14.59
C GLY A 71 2.73 3.71 13.66
N LEU A 72 1.69 2.98 13.22
CA LEU A 72 0.68 3.52 12.31
C LEU A 72 -0.13 4.65 12.94
N ALA A 73 -0.61 4.47 14.17
CA ALA A 73 -1.38 5.50 14.87
C ALA A 73 -0.54 6.78 15.07
N GLN A 74 0.73 6.64 15.44
CA GLN A 74 1.66 7.76 15.55
C GLN A 74 1.90 8.44 14.20
N ALA A 75 2.02 7.68 13.11
CA ALA A 75 2.17 8.26 11.77
C ALA A 75 0.93 9.08 11.36
N VAL A 76 -0.26 8.60 11.68
CA VAL A 76 -1.51 9.34 11.45
C VAL A 76 -1.55 10.61 12.29
N GLU A 77 -1.24 10.53 13.57
CA GLU A 77 -1.20 11.67 14.49
C GLU A 77 -0.18 12.73 14.04
N MET A 78 1.07 12.34 13.77
CA MET A 78 2.16 13.24 13.35
C MET A 78 1.87 14.02 12.06
N HIS A 79 0.99 13.49 11.20
CA HIS A 79 0.67 14.08 9.90
C HIS A 79 -0.74 14.67 9.81
N SER A 80 -1.53 14.58 10.89
CA SER A 80 -2.88 15.14 10.93
C SER A 80 -2.84 16.68 10.97
N PRO A 81 -3.82 17.38 10.34
CA PRO A 81 -4.98 16.83 9.65
C PRO A 81 -4.65 16.24 8.27
N LEU A 82 -5.19 15.05 8.00
CA LEU A 82 -5.07 14.33 6.74
C LEU A 82 -6.40 14.40 5.98
N ALA A 83 -6.34 14.62 4.67
CA ALA A 83 -7.49 14.55 3.79
C ALA A 83 -7.83 13.10 3.42
N LEU A 84 -6.84 12.20 3.41
CA LEU A 84 -7.00 10.79 3.08
C LEU A 84 -5.82 9.96 3.64
N VAL A 85 -6.11 8.73 4.05
CA VAL A 85 -5.10 7.69 4.29
C VAL A 85 -5.27 6.57 3.26
N VAL A 86 -4.20 6.25 2.53
CA VAL A 86 -4.16 5.15 1.56
C VAL A 86 -3.34 4.01 2.14
N LEU A 87 -3.94 2.83 2.26
CA LEU A 87 -3.29 1.61 2.72
C LEU A 87 -3.08 0.66 1.55
N MET A 88 -1.81 0.34 1.23
CA MET A 88 -1.45 -0.65 0.22
C MET A 88 -0.43 -1.62 0.79
N LEU A 89 -0.93 -2.70 1.40
CA LEU A 89 -0.16 -3.75 2.06
C LEU A 89 -0.79 -5.11 1.77
N GLY A 90 -0.08 -6.19 2.09
CA GLY A 90 -0.55 -7.57 1.95
C GLY A 90 0.41 -8.47 1.20
N SER A 91 1.20 -7.93 0.25
CA SER A 91 2.15 -8.75 -0.54
C SER A 91 3.15 -9.49 0.35
N ASN A 92 3.70 -8.83 1.37
CA ASN A 92 4.69 -9.41 2.27
C ASN A 92 4.11 -10.41 3.29
N ASP A 93 2.78 -10.46 3.45
CA ASP A 93 2.11 -11.44 4.31
C ASP A 93 2.28 -12.85 3.74
N PHE A 94 2.48 -12.97 2.42
CA PHE A 94 2.59 -14.24 1.69
C PHE A 94 4.01 -14.78 1.56
N GLN A 95 4.99 -14.15 2.20
CA GLN A 95 6.36 -14.68 2.22
C GLN A 95 6.38 -16.14 2.71
N SER A 96 7.31 -16.93 2.17
CA SER A 96 7.34 -18.39 2.27
C SER A 96 7.33 -18.90 3.72
N MET A 97 8.01 -18.17 4.60
CA MET A 97 8.08 -18.40 6.04
C MET A 97 6.76 -18.29 6.80
N HIS A 98 5.71 -17.72 6.21
CA HIS A 98 4.43 -17.48 6.86
C HIS A 98 3.31 -18.36 6.27
N PRO A 99 2.43 -18.94 7.09
CA PRO A 99 1.30 -19.76 6.60
C PRO A 99 0.06 -18.91 6.25
N HIS A 100 0.22 -17.61 5.99
CA HIS A 100 -0.89 -16.69 5.76
C HIS A 100 -1.44 -16.77 4.34
N ASN A 101 -2.72 -16.40 4.18
CA ASN A 101 -3.44 -16.35 2.91
C ASN A 101 -4.24 -15.04 2.82
N ALA A 102 -4.95 -14.82 1.72
CA ALA A 102 -5.75 -13.62 1.49
C ALA A 102 -6.68 -13.23 2.65
N TRP A 103 -7.33 -14.21 3.29
CA TRP A 103 -8.19 -13.96 4.45
C TRP A 103 -7.40 -13.40 5.64
N HIS A 104 -6.23 -13.97 5.96
CA HIS A 104 -5.37 -13.47 7.03
C HIS A 104 -4.87 -12.05 6.74
N ALA A 105 -4.49 -11.76 5.49
CA ALA A 105 -4.10 -10.41 5.09
C ALA A 105 -5.27 -9.41 5.21
N ALA A 106 -6.51 -9.85 5.02
CA ALA A 106 -7.70 -9.01 5.21
C ALA A 106 -7.95 -8.72 6.70
N GLN A 107 -7.77 -9.70 7.59
CA GLN A 107 -7.83 -9.46 9.04
C GLN A 107 -6.76 -8.46 9.49
N GLY A 108 -5.55 -8.58 8.95
CA GLY A 108 -4.49 -7.61 9.21
C GLY A 108 -4.84 -6.21 8.70
N MET A 109 -5.38 -6.10 7.48
CA MET A 109 -5.85 -4.82 6.93
C MET A 109 -6.95 -4.20 7.80
N ALA A 110 -7.89 -4.99 8.32
CA ALA A 110 -8.94 -4.53 9.22
C ALA A 110 -8.36 -3.89 10.50
N ALA A 111 -7.33 -4.51 11.09
CA ALA A 111 -6.64 -3.95 12.25
C ALA A 111 -5.91 -2.64 11.93
N LEU A 112 -5.35 -2.49 10.73
CA LEU A 112 -4.75 -1.21 10.30
C LEU A 112 -5.81 -0.11 10.14
N VAL A 113 -6.96 -0.42 9.53
CA VAL A 113 -8.10 0.52 9.43
C VAL A 113 -8.54 0.97 10.81
N ASP A 114 -8.69 0.04 11.75
CA ASP A 114 -9.06 0.33 13.14
C ASP A 114 -8.02 1.24 13.83
N ALA A 115 -6.72 0.96 13.64
CA ALA A 115 -5.64 1.77 14.20
C ALA A 115 -5.62 3.21 13.65
N VAL A 116 -5.90 3.42 12.35
CA VAL A 116 -6.04 4.77 11.78
C VAL A 116 -7.23 5.50 12.40
N ARG A 117 -8.38 4.82 12.54
CA ARG A 117 -9.60 5.43 13.12
C ARG A 117 -9.47 5.77 14.59
N LYS A 118 -8.68 4.99 15.33
CA LYS A 118 -8.40 5.19 16.76
C LYS A 118 -7.11 5.96 17.01
N ALA A 119 -6.45 6.47 15.97
CA ALA A 119 -5.27 7.29 16.14
C ALA A 119 -5.61 8.47 17.07
N PRO A 120 -4.75 8.80 18.05
CA PRO A 120 -5.04 9.82 19.05
C PRO A 120 -4.81 11.23 18.48
N ILE A 121 -5.51 11.56 17.38
CA ILE A 121 -5.47 12.90 16.79
C ILE A 121 -6.06 13.93 17.75
N GLU A 122 -5.60 15.18 17.63
CA GLU A 122 -6.03 16.26 18.53
C GLU A 122 -7.55 16.44 18.56
N PRO A 123 -8.15 16.72 19.74
CA PRO A 123 -9.59 16.93 19.85
C PRO A 123 -10.13 17.98 18.86
N GLY A 124 -11.18 17.61 18.13
CA GLY A 124 -11.79 18.47 17.11
C GLY A 124 -11.22 18.29 15.70
N MET A 125 -10.14 17.52 15.52
CA MET A 125 -9.69 17.12 14.18
C MET A 125 -10.58 15.99 13.62
N PRO A 126 -10.90 16.03 12.31
CA PRO A 126 -11.62 14.94 11.67
C PRO A 126 -10.72 13.71 11.52
N VAL A 127 -11.28 12.53 11.78
CA VAL A 127 -10.65 11.26 11.40
C VAL A 127 -10.62 11.19 9.86
N PRO A 128 -9.46 10.95 9.23
CA PRO A 128 -9.37 10.95 7.78
C PRO A 128 -10.18 9.80 7.17
N PRO A 129 -10.79 9.99 5.98
CA PRO A 129 -11.28 8.87 5.19
C PRO A 129 -10.13 7.91 4.84
N LEU A 130 -10.48 6.67 4.52
CA LEU A 130 -9.52 5.63 4.16
C LEU A 130 -9.80 5.04 2.79
N MET A 131 -8.73 4.73 2.07
CA MET A 131 -8.74 3.95 0.83
C MET A 131 -7.87 2.71 1.01
N ILE A 132 -8.46 1.54 0.80
CA ILE A 132 -7.73 0.26 0.75
C ILE A 132 -7.38 -0.03 -0.70
N VAL A 133 -6.10 -0.21 -0.98
CA VAL A 133 -5.61 -0.62 -2.30
C VAL A 133 -5.11 -2.05 -2.21
N ALA A 134 -5.74 -2.96 -2.96
CA ALA A 134 -5.18 -4.30 -3.13
C ALA A 134 -3.98 -4.23 -4.08
N PRO A 135 -2.78 -4.71 -3.67
CA PRO A 135 -1.63 -4.76 -4.57
C PRO A 135 -1.89 -5.76 -5.72
N PRO A 136 -1.23 -5.61 -6.89
CA PRO A 136 -1.34 -6.62 -7.94
C PRO A 136 -0.84 -7.98 -7.42
N PRO A 137 -1.44 -9.09 -7.88
CA PRO A 137 -1.06 -10.42 -7.41
C PRO A 137 0.39 -10.72 -7.74
N ILE A 138 1.06 -11.45 -6.85
CA ILE A 138 2.41 -11.98 -7.10
C ILE A 138 2.30 -13.07 -8.17
N VAL A 139 3.15 -13.01 -9.19
CA VAL A 139 3.15 -13.94 -10.31
C VAL A 139 4.54 -14.53 -10.44
N GLU A 140 4.66 -15.84 -10.23
CA GLU A 140 5.90 -16.61 -10.47
C GLU A 140 7.16 -15.90 -9.96
N PRO A 141 7.42 -15.87 -8.64
CA PRO A 141 8.58 -15.18 -8.08
C PRO A 141 9.91 -15.59 -8.74
N LYS A 142 10.73 -14.61 -9.14
CA LYS A 142 12.01 -14.83 -9.86
C LYS A 142 13.19 -14.18 -9.16
N GLY A 143 14.39 -14.49 -9.65
CA GLY A 143 15.64 -13.90 -9.17
C GLY A 143 15.96 -14.24 -7.72
N THR A 144 16.74 -13.37 -7.08
CA THR A 144 17.25 -13.61 -5.71
C THR A 144 16.17 -13.62 -4.63
N ILE A 145 15.01 -13.03 -4.91
CA ILE A 145 13.89 -12.91 -3.98
C ILE A 145 12.92 -14.10 -4.06
N ALA A 146 13.02 -14.95 -5.09
CA ALA A 146 12.10 -16.06 -5.31
C ALA A 146 11.93 -17.00 -4.10
N PRO A 147 13.00 -17.47 -3.41
CA PRO A 147 12.83 -18.35 -2.24
C PRO A 147 12.04 -17.70 -1.09
N LYS A 148 12.11 -16.36 -0.99
CA LYS A 148 11.40 -15.59 0.03
C LYS A 148 9.89 -15.55 -0.21
N PHE A 149 9.45 -15.74 -1.45
CA PHE A 149 8.03 -15.71 -1.85
C PHE A 149 7.57 -17.02 -2.46
N ALA A 150 8.29 -18.13 -2.27
CA ALA A 150 7.87 -19.44 -2.76
C ALA A 150 6.44 -19.77 -2.28
N GLY A 151 5.53 -20.03 -3.23
CA GLY A 151 4.13 -20.32 -2.99
C GLY A 151 3.23 -19.09 -2.76
N ALA A 152 3.76 -17.88 -2.85
CA ALA A 152 2.99 -16.65 -2.64
C ALA A 152 1.89 -16.47 -3.69
N GLU A 153 2.13 -16.90 -4.94
CA GLU A 153 1.18 -16.88 -6.05
C GLU A 153 -0.10 -17.68 -5.74
N HIS A 154 -0.02 -18.68 -4.87
CA HIS A 154 -1.17 -19.45 -4.41
C HIS A 154 -1.83 -18.81 -3.17
N LYS A 155 -1.02 -18.24 -2.27
CA LYS A 155 -1.49 -17.63 -1.01
C LYS A 155 -2.26 -16.32 -1.25
N CYS A 156 -1.90 -15.57 -2.29
CA CYS A 156 -2.51 -14.27 -2.59
C CYS A 156 -3.84 -14.37 -3.36
N ILE A 157 -4.25 -15.57 -3.78
CA ILE A 157 -5.52 -15.78 -4.51
C ILE A 157 -6.69 -15.26 -3.68
N GLY A 158 -7.52 -14.41 -4.30
CA GLY A 158 -8.69 -13.80 -3.66
C GLY A 158 -8.40 -12.58 -2.78
N LEU A 159 -7.17 -12.05 -2.76
CA LEU A 159 -6.84 -10.87 -1.94
C LEU A 159 -7.69 -9.65 -2.30
N ALA A 160 -7.81 -9.31 -3.58
CA ALA A 160 -8.59 -8.16 -4.03
C ALA A 160 -10.07 -8.29 -3.64
N ASP A 161 -10.65 -9.48 -3.78
CA ASP A 161 -12.04 -9.74 -3.38
C ASP A 161 -12.23 -9.63 -1.87
N ALA A 162 -11.30 -10.17 -1.08
CA ALA A 162 -11.31 -10.06 0.37
C ALA A 162 -11.20 -8.59 0.83
N TYR A 163 -10.32 -7.80 0.21
CA TYR A 163 -10.17 -6.37 0.53
C TYR A 163 -11.37 -5.56 0.07
N ARG A 164 -11.98 -5.89 -1.07
CA ARG A 164 -13.21 -5.25 -1.55
C ARG A 164 -14.38 -5.50 -0.60
N ALA A 165 -14.55 -6.73 -0.13
CA ALA A 165 -15.57 -7.07 0.86
C ALA A 165 -15.34 -6.32 2.18
N LEU A 166 -14.09 -6.31 2.67
CA LEU A 166 -13.70 -5.60 3.88
C LEU A 166 -13.95 -4.08 3.77
N ALA A 167 -13.57 -3.47 2.65
CA ALA A 167 -13.76 -2.04 2.44
C ALA A 167 -15.25 -1.67 2.47
N ARG A 168 -16.12 -2.50 1.88
CA ARG A 168 -17.58 -2.32 1.96
C ARG A 168 -18.09 -2.44 3.39
N GLU A 169 -17.65 -3.46 4.12
CA GLU A 169 -18.04 -3.70 5.51
C GLU A 169 -17.64 -2.53 6.42
N LEU A 170 -16.42 -2.03 6.26
CA LEU A 170 -15.88 -0.97 7.10
C LEU A 170 -16.22 0.43 6.61
N GLY A 171 -16.80 0.61 5.42
CA GLY A 171 -17.08 1.92 4.83
C GLY A 171 -15.81 2.66 4.40
N CYS A 172 -14.86 1.95 3.78
CA CYS A 172 -13.65 2.52 3.16
C CYS A 172 -13.80 2.55 1.63
N ALA A 173 -13.08 3.46 0.98
CA ALA A 173 -12.87 3.39 -0.47
C ALA A 173 -11.99 2.17 -0.80
N PHE A 174 -12.14 1.63 -2.01
CA PHE A 174 -11.39 0.46 -2.46
C PHE A 174 -10.90 0.66 -3.89
N PHE A 175 -9.67 0.22 -4.15
CA PHE A 175 -9.13 0.10 -5.51
C PHE A 175 -8.34 -1.20 -5.68
N ASP A 176 -8.51 -1.82 -6.83
CA ASP A 176 -7.75 -3.00 -7.23
C ASP A 176 -6.62 -2.58 -8.17
N ALA A 177 -5.38 -2.59 -7.70
CA ALA A 177 -4.23 -2.20 -8.52
C ALA A 177 -4.06 -3.11 -9.74
N ALA A 178 -4.50 -4.38 -9.66
CA ALA A 178 -4.41 -5.32 -10.77
C ALA A 178 -5.24 -4.89 -11.99
N ALA A 179 -6.18 -3.96 -11.83
CA ALA A 179 -6.97 -3.41 -12.94
C ALA A 179 -6.14 -2.54 -13.91
N VAL A 180 -5.00 -2.01 -13.45
CA VAL A 180 -4.19 -1.04 -14.22
C VAL A 180 -2.70 -1.36 -14.25
N THR A 181 -2.21 -2.21 -13.35
CA THR A 181 -0.80 -2.58 -13.24
C THR A 181 -0.64 -4.07 -13.01
N SER A 182 0.49 -4.63 -13.44
CA SER A 182 0.88 -6.00 -13.12
C SER A 182 2.11 -6.06 -12.22
N ALA A 183 2.38 -7.23 -11.65
CA ALA A 183 3.69 -7.51 -11.05
C ALA A 183 4.80 -7.43 -12.12
N SER A 184 6.03 -7.19 -11.64
CA SER A 184 7.22 -6.98 -12.46
C SER A 184 7.51 -8.20 -13.31
N ARG A 185 7.88 -7.95 -14.57
CA ARG A 185 8.35 -8.98 -15.49
C ARG A 185 9.69 -9.58 -15.06
N VAL A 186 10.42 -8.90 -14.18
CA VAL A 186 11.77 -9.27 -13.73
C VAL A 186 11.72 -10.20 -12.53
N ASP A 187 10.95 -9.85 -11.48
CA ASP A 187 10.95 -10.60 -10.22
C ASP A 187 9.59 -11.16 -9.78
N GLY A 188 8.52 -10.82 -10.49
CA GLY A 188 7.18 -11.34 -10.21
C GLY A 188 6.49 -10.74 -8.98
N ILE A 189 7.09 -9.73 -8.32
CA ILE A 189 6.60 -9.20 -7.03
C ILE A 189 6.48 -7.67 -7.05
N HIS A 190 7.50 -6.96 -7.51
CA HIS A 190 7.52 -5.49 -7.49
C HIS A 190 6.83 -4.90 -8.71
N LEU A 191 6.93 -3.59 -8.92
CA LEU A 191 6.41 -2.91 -10.10
C LEU A 191 7.56 -2.50 -11.02
N ASP A 192 7.40 -2.68 -12.33
CA ASP A 192 8.32 -2.09 -13.29
C ASP A 192 8.08 -0.57 -13.38
N ALA A 193 9.05 0.20 -13.90
CA ALA A 193 8.97 1.66 -13.91
C ALA A 193 7.75 2.21 -14.68
N ASP A 194 7.38 1.56 -15.79
CA ASP A 194 6.17 1.88 -16.56
C ASP A 194 4.88 1.65 -15.77
N GLN A 195 4.88 0.62 -14.91
CA GLN A 195 3.73 0.21 -14.11
C GLN A 195 3.42 1.19 -12.97
N HIS A 196 4.45 1.85 -12.42
CA HIS A 196 4.26 2.94 -11.46
C HIS A 196 3.52 4.15 -12.05
N GLY A 197 3.77 4.48 -13.32
CA GLY A 197 3.07 5.54 -14.04
C GLY A 197 1.57 5.24 -14.16
N MET A 198 1.24 4.03 -14.62
CA MET A 198 -0.16 3.60 -14.78
C MET A 198 -0.93 3.61 -13.46
N LEU A 199 -0.33 3.07 -12.38
CA LEU A 199 -0.97 3.05 -11.07
C LEU A 199 -1.17 4.47 -10.51
N GLY A 200 -0.17 5.34 -10.65
CA GLY A 200 -0.23 6.71 -10.13
C GLY A 200 -1.33 7.55 -10.79
N GLU A 201 -1.44 7.50 -12.10
CA GLU A 201 -2.48 8.23 -12.86
C GLU A 201 -3.89 7.70 -12.55
N ALA A 202 -4.05 6.37 -12.45
CA ALA A 202 -5.34 5.77 -12.11
C ALA A 202 -5.79 6.17 -10.70
N LEU A 203 -4.90 6.06 -9.71
CA LEU A 203 -5.20 6.47 -8.33
C LEU A 203 -5.46 7.97 -8.23
N ALA A 204 -4.88 8.82 -9.09
CA ALA A 204 -5.17 10.26 -9.07
C ALA A 204 -6.64 10.55 -9.34
N SER A 205 -7.26 9.83 -10.28
CA SER A 205 -8.68 10.00 -10.59
C SER A 205 -9.56 9.57 -9.42
N GLU A 206 -9.26 8.42 -8.81
CA GLU A 206 -10.01 7.89 -7.66
C GLU A 206 -9.86 8.76 -6.42
N VAL A 207 -8.64 9.20 -6.12
CA VAL A 207 -8.32 10.04 -4.97
C VAL A 207 -8.94 11.43 -5.12
N ALA A 208 -8.93 12.02 -6.31
CA ALA A 208 -9.57 13.32 -6.56
C ALA A 208 -11.09 13.31 -6.30
N ALA A 209 -11.75 12.16 -6.42
CA ALA A 209 -13.17 12.02 -6.10
C ALA A 209 -13.45 11.95 -4.59
N LEU A 210 -12.42 11.77 -3.76
CA LEU A 210 -12.52 11.59 -2.31
C LEU A 210 -12.11 12.82 -1.49
N ILE A 211 -11.41 13.78 -2.09
CA ILE A 211 -10.78 14.92 -1.39
C ILE A 211 -11.20 16.28 -1.93
#